data_AF-A0A1F2Y208-F1
#
_entry.id   AF-A0A1F2Y208-F1
#
_cell.length_a   1.000
_cell.length_b   1.000
_cell.length_c   1.000
_cell.angle_alpha   90.00
_cell.angle_beta   90.00
_cell.angle_gamma   90.00
#
_symmetry.space_group_name_H-M   'P 1'
#
loop_
_entity.id
_entity.type
_entity.pdbx_description
1 polymer ?
#
loop_
_entity_poly.entity_id
_entity_poly.type
_entity_poly.pdbx_seq_one_letter_code
_entity_poly.pdbx_strand_id
1 'polypeptide(L)'
;MEENGLTELNLPLYAEDIRKILPHRYPFLLVDRVTELEPGKRVVGYKMVSANEPHFTGHFPEYNLMPGVLILEAMAQLGGIAVLALPELADKRPMLTGIDDARIRGQVRPGDKLEMEVVIDRLRGSMGRGRGVAKV
;
A
#
# COMPACT_ATOMS: atom_id res chain seq x y z
N MET A 1 -17.10 -2.17 26.31
CA MET A 1 -17.14 -2.07 24.84
C MET A 1 -16.27 -0.89 24.50
N GLU A 2 -15.00 -1.15 24.19
CA GLU A 2 -14.04 -0.10 23.86
C GLU A 2 -14.43 0.51 22.51
N GLU A 3 -14.61 1.82 22.48
CA GLU A 3 -14.88 2.58 21.27
C GLU A 3 -13.75 2.34 20.26
N ASN A 4 -14.12 1.96 19.03
CA ASN A 4 -13.21 1.70 17.92
C ASN A 4 -12.18 2.84 17.77
N GLY A 5 -10.92 2.58 18.13
CA GLY A 5 -9.81 3.54 18.19
C GLY A 5 -9.28 4.07 16.84
N LEU A 6 -10.14 4.18 15.82
CA LEU A 6 -9.82 4.77 14.51
C LEU A 6 -10.47 6.15 14.31
N THR A 7 -11.04 6.74 15.36
CA THR A 7 -11.95 7.88 15.26
C THR A 7 -11.34 9.22 14.84
N GLU A 8 -10.06 9.32 14.49
CA GLU A 8 -9.55 10.44 13.68
C GLU A 8 -8.19 10.07 13.06
N LEU A 9 -8.20 9.61 11.80
CA LEU A 9 -6.99 9.43 11.01
C LEU A 9 -6.45 10.81 10.58
N ASN A 10 -5.46 11.33 11.31
CA ASN A 10 -4.83 12.61 11.00
C ASN A 10 -3.75 12.46 9.94
N LEU A 11 -3.96 13.08 8.78
CA LEU A 11 -2.98 13.05 7.69
C LEU A 11 -1.79 14.00 7.95
N PRO A 12 -0.58 13.66 7.48
CA PRO A 12 -0.24 12.39 6.83
C PRO A 12 -0.14 11.23 7.83
N LEU A 13 -0.50 10.02 7.41
CA LEU A 13 -0.30 8.81 8.23
C LEU A 13 1.17 8.39 8.15
N TYR A 14 1.80 8.21 9.30
CA TYR A 14 3.17 7.70 9.41
C TYR A 14 3.16 6.18 9.61
N ALA A 15 4.35 5.58 9.65
CA ALA A 15 4.52 4.13 9.75
C ALA A 15 3.79 3.54 10.98
N GLU A 16 3.78 4.24 12.10
CA GLU A 16 3.08 3.84 13.33
C GLU A 16 1.58 3.76 13.12
N ASP A 17 0.99 4.70 12.37
CA ASP A 17 -0.44 4.75 12.07
C ASP A 17 -0.81 3.67 11.06
N ILE A 18 -0.01 3.53 10.00
CA ILE A 18 -0.19 2.47 9.01
C ILE A 18 -0.15 1.09 9.67
N ARG A 19 0.72 0.86 10.67
CA ARG A 19 0.79 -0.41 11.41
C ARG A 19 -0.42 -0.70 12.29
N LYS A 20 -1.19 0.31 12.69
CA LYS A 20 -2.47 0.14 13.39
C LYS A 20 -3.57 -0.34 12.42
N ILE A 21 -3.49 0.06 11.15
CA ILE A 21 -4.47 -0.26 10.11
C ILE A 21 -4.14 -1.59 9.42
N LEU A 22 -2.91 -1.74 8.94
CA LEU A 22 -2.48 -2.93 8.20
C LEU A 22 -1.88 -3.99 9.14
N PRO A 23 -2.17 -5.29 8.90
CA PRO A 23 -1.54 -6.38 9.65
C PRO A 23 -0.08 -6.64 9.23
N HIS A 24 0.35 -6.16 8.05
CA HIS A 24 1.68 -6.39 7.50
C HIS A 24 2.80 -5.86 8.42
N ARG A 25 3.91 -6.57 8.48
CA ARG A 25 5.11 -6.22 9.24
C ARG A 25 6.35 -6.48 8.40
N TYR A 26 7.52 -6.03 8.85
CA TYR A 26 8.78 -6.33 8.18
C TYR A 26 8.95 -7.84 7.94
N PRO A 27 9.41 -8.28 6.75
CA PRO A 27 9.90 -7.48 5.62
C PRO A 27 8.83 -7.13 4.56
N PHE A 28 7.54 -7.20 4.90
CA PHE A 28 6.44 -7.16 3.92
C PHE A 28 5.42 -6.04 4.16
N LEU A 29 5.74 -5.04 4.99
CA LEU A 29 5.01 -3.77 5.01
C LEU A 29 5.70 -2.80 4.05
N LEU A 30 5.02 -2.40 2.99
CA LEU A 30 5.60 -1.71 1.83
C LEU A 30 4.97 -0.33 1.57
N VAL A 31 4.36 0.28 2.59
CA VAL A 31 3.84 1.66 2.55
C VAL A 31 4.46 2.43 3.70
N ASP A 32 5.15 3.53 3.39
CA ASP A 32 5.87 4.32 4.39
C ASP A 32 5.07 5.53 4.87
N ARG A 33 4.26 6.12 3.98
CA ARG A 33 3.44 7.29 4.30
C ARG A 33 2.18 7.35 3.45
N VAL A 34 1.07 7.76 4.05
CA VAL A 34 -0.17 8.15 3.34
C VAL A 34 -0.33 9.66 3.43
N THR A 35 -0.51 10.32 2.31
CA THR A 35 -0.63 11.78 2.21
C THR A 35 -2.05 12.24 1.94
N GLU A 36 -2.86 11.41 1.28
CA GLU A 36 -4.28 11.68 1.02
C GLU A 36 -5.07 10.40 1.29
N LEU A 37 -6.25 10.53 1.91
CA LEU A 37 -7.12 9.40 2.23
C LEU A 37 -8.58 9.84 2.19
N GLU A 38 -9.32 9.22 1.27
CA GLU A 38 -10.78 9.22 1.24
C GLU A 38 -11.26 7.78 1.51
N PRO A 39 -11.75 7.47 2.72
CA PRO A 39 -12.13 6.12 3.10
C PRO A 39 -13.08 5.47 2.09
N GLY A 40 -12.74 4.25 1.67
CA GLY A 40 -13.47 3.46 0.68
C GLY A 40 -13.41 3.97 -0.77
N LYS A 41 -12.68 5.06 -1.06
CA LYS A 41 -12.71 5.71 -2.38
C LYS A 41 -11.33 5.92 -3.00
N ARG A 42 -10.41 6.58 -2.30
CA ARG A 42 -9.13 6.99 -2.88
C ARG A 42 -8.07 7.12 -1.80
N VAL A 43 -6.83 6.82 -2.17
CA VAL A 43 -5.68 6.94 -1.27
C VAL A 43 -4.42 7.25 -2.07
N VAL A 44 -3.61 8.17 -1.54
CA VAL A 44 -2.30 8.52 -2.10
C VAL A 44 -1.27 8.33 -1.00
N GLY A 45 -0.17 7.70 -1.36
CA GLY A 45 0.95 7.49 -0.47
C GLY A 45 2.21 7.17 -1.24
N TYR A 46 3.25 6.78 -0.51
CA TYR A 46 4.48 6.37 -1.15
C TYR A 46 5.25 5.34 -0.35
N LYS A 47 6.18 4.71 -1.06
CA LYS A 47 7.23 3.88 -0.52
C LYS A 47 8.59 4.51 -0.87
N MET A 48 9.45 4.67 0.12
CA MET A 48 10.87 4.93 -0.08
C MET A 48 11.56 3.63 -0.47
N VAL A 49 12.44 3.71 -1.46
CA VAL A 49 13.18 2.56 -1.95
C VAL A 49 14.63 2.68 -1.51
N SER A 50 15.10 1.74 -0.69
CA SER A 50 16.43 1.77 -0.09
C SER A 50 17.24 0.54 -0.47
N ALA A 51 18.54 0.72 -0.71
CA ALA A 51 19.44 -0.40 -0.98
C ALA A 51 19.55 -1.38 0.21
N ASN A 52 19.12 -0.95 1.41
CA ASN A 52 19.13 -1.76 2.62
C ASN A 52 17.87 -2.64 2.78
N GLU A 53 17.09 -2.84 1.72
CA GLU A 53 15.93 -3.73 1.76
C GLU A 53 16.30 -5.17 1.39
N PRO A 54 15.68 -6.18 2.05
CA PRO A 54 16.12 -7.57 1.93
C PRO A 54 16.04 -8.12 0.51
N HIS A 55 15.09 -7.67 -0.31
CA HIS A 55 14.92 -8.18 -1.67
C HIS A 55 16.07 -7.77 -2.62
N PHE A 56 16.81 -6.69 -2.33
CA PHE A 56 17.95 -6.28 -3.15
C PHE A 56 19.18 -7.20 -3.00
N THR A 57 19.22 -8.02 -1.94
CA THR A 57 20.27 -9.06 -1.82
C THR A 57 20.17 -10.11 -2.93
N GLY A 58 18.99 -10.29 -3.54
CA GLY A 58 18.75 -11.30 -4.56
C GLY A 58 18.12 -10.79 -5.86
N HIS A 59 17.69 -9.53 -5.95
CA HIS A 59 16.99 -8.99 -7.13
C HIS A 59 17.56 -7.64 -7.58
N PHE A 60 18.70 -7.62 -8.28
CA PHE A 60 19.64 -8.72 -8.49
C PHE A 60 20.98 -8.35 -7.84
N PRO A 61 21.84 -9.32 -7.50
CA PRO A 61 23.22 -9.00 -7.10
C PRO A 61 23.86 -8.06 -8.12
N GLU A 62 24.48 -6.97 -7.66
CA GLU A 62 25.11 -5.92 -8.48
C GLU A 62 24.15 -5.06 -9.34
N TYR A 63 22.86 -5.38 -9.36
CA TYR A 63 21.85 -4.63 -10.09
C TYR A 63 20.55 -4.52 -9.29
N ASN A 64 20.57 -3.63 -8.28
CA ASN A 64 19.42 -3.38 -7.42
C ASN A 64 18.24 -2.83 -8.23
N LEU A 65 17.23 -3.67 -8.43
CA LEU A 65 16.00 -3.37 -9.16
C LEU A 65 14.81 -3.82 -8.31
N MET A 66 13.86 -2.94 -8.01
CA MET A 66 12.71 -3.34 -7.20
C MET A 66 11.88 -4.38 -7.99
N PRO A 67 11.56 -5.56 -7.41
CA PRO A 67 10.70 -6.52 -8.07
C PRO A 67 9.34 -5.90 -8.39
N GLY A 68 8.89 -6.00 -9.64
CA GLY A 68 7.62 -5.40 -10.06
C GLY A 68 6.40 -5.89 -9.28
N VAL A 69 6.43 -7.13 -8.80
CA VAL A 69 5.38 -7.69 -7.93
C VAL A 69 5.31 -6.99 -6.57
N LEU A 70 6.41 -6.44 -6.06
CA LEU A 70 6.41 -5.68 -4.82
C LEU A 70 5.83 -4.26 -5.02
N ILE A 71 5.88 -3.72 -6.24
CA ILE A 71 5.17 -2.48 -6.60
C ILE A 71 3.66 -2.75 -6.57
N LEU A 72 3.22 -3.87 -7.14
CA LEU A 72 1.81 -4.28 -7.10
C LEU A 72 1.34 -4.54 -5.68
N GLU A 73 2.14 -5.21 -4.86
CA GLU A 73 1.86 -5.45 -3.44
C GLU A 73 1.77 -4.13 -2.65
N ALA A 74 2.69 -3.19 -2.86
CA ALA A 74 2.66 -1.88 -2.20
C ALA A 74 1.37 -1.11 -2.54
N MET A 75 0.93 -1.14 -3.80
CA MET A 75 -0.37 -0.58 -4.20
C MET A 75 -1.55 -1.33 -3.57
N ALA A 76 -1.50 -2.66 -3.50
CA ALA A 76 -2.54 -3.45 -2.84
C ALA A 76 -2.67 -3.11 -1.36
N GLN A 77 -1.54 -2.95 -0.65
CA GLN A 77 -1.50 -2.50 0.74
C GLN A 77 -2.06 -1.09 0.90
N LEU A 78 -1.67 -0.17 0.02
CA LEU A 78 -2.18 1.19 0.03
C LEU A 78 -3.70 1.21 -0.17
N GLY A 79 -4.23 0.50 -1.16
CA GLY A 79 -5.67 0.32 -1.34
C GLY A 79 -6.36 -0.33 -0.14
N GLY A 80 -5.70 -1.28 0.51
CA GLY A 80 -6.14 -1.88 1.76
C GLY A 80 -6.34 -0.85 2.87
N ILE A 81 -5.47 0.17 2.98
CA ILE A 81 -5.64 1.27 3.93
C ILE A 81 -6.94 2.03 3.65
N ALA A 82 -7.24 2.34 2.38
CA ALA A 82 -8.49 3.02 2.02
C ALA A 82 -9.73 2.22 2.44
N VAL A 83 -9.70 0.91 2.25
CA VAL A 83 -10.83 0.02 2.58
C VAL A 83 -10.97 -0.17 4.09
N LEU A 84 -9.88 -0.40 4.82
CA LEU A 84 -9.91 -0.61 6.27
C LEU A 84 -10.16 0.67 7.07
N ALA A 85 -9.99 1.85 6.46
CA ALA A 85 -10.41 3.11 7.06
C ALA A 85 -11.94 3.24 7.18
N LEU A 86 -12.72 2.35 6.55
CA LEU A 86 -14.16 2.24 6.78
C LEU A 86 -14.42 1.51 8.11
N PRO A 87 -15.18 2.09 9.06
CA PRO A 87 -15.41 1.50 10.38
C PRO A 87 -15.94 0.07 10.34
N GLU A 88 -16.80 -0.25 9.37
CA GLU A 88 -17.39 -1.59 9.20
C GLU A 88 -16.41 -2.65 8.67
N LEU A 89 -15.25 -2.23 8.14
CA LEU A 89 -14.20 -3.10 7.64
C LEU A 89 -12.89 -3.03 8.44
N ALA A 90 -12.80 -2.16 9.45
CA ALA A 90 -11.59 -1.92 10.25
C ALA A 90 -10.92 -3.20 10.78
N ASP A 91 -11.70 -4.15 11.30
CA ASP A 91 -11.18 -5.40 11.87
C ASP A 91 -10.96 -6.52 10.85
N LYS A 92 -11.12 -6.24 9.55
CA LYS A 92 -10.94 -7.22 8.48
C LYS A 92 -9.48 -7.32 8.05
N ARG A 93 -9.17 -8.42 7.38
CA ARG A 93 -7.87 -8.64 6.74
C ARG A 93 -8.03 -8.54 5.22
N PRO A 94 -7.42 -7.54 4.57
CA PRO A 94 -7.53 -7.37 3.13
C PRO A 94 -6.73 -8.48 2.45
N MET A 95 -7.33 -9.14 1.46
CA MET A 95 -6.70 -10.21 0.68
C MET A 95 -6.77 -9.86 -0.80
N LEU A 96 -5.62 -9.91 -1.47
CA LEU A 96 -5.55 -9.70 -2.91
C LEU A 96 -6.06 -10.95 -3.63
N THR A 97 -7.16 -10.83 -4.35
CA THR A 97 -7.83 -11.97 -5.01
C THR A 97 -7.49 -12.10 -6.49
N GLY A 98 -7.04 -11.02 -7.13
CA GLY A 98 -6.68 -11.01 -8.54
C GLY A 98 -6.09 -9.67 -8.96
N ILE A 99 -5.40 -9.68 -10.10
CA ILE A 99 -4.80 -8.51 -10.73
C ILE A 99 -5.12 -8.57 -12.21
N ASP A 100 -5.74 -7.51 -12.74
CA ASP A 100 -6.01 -7.35 -14.16
C ASP A 100 -5.08 -6.27 -14.72
N ASP A 101 -4.65 -6.43 -15.98
CA ASP A 101 -3.98 -5.39 -16.78
C ASP A 101 -2.74 -4.71 -16.17
N ALA A 102 -1.99 -5.41 -15.30
CA ALA A 102 -0.73 -4.89 -14.77
C ALA A 102 0.32 -4.67 -15.88
N ARG A 103 0.94 -3.49 -15.90
CA ARG A 103 2.03 -3.13 -16.82
C ARG A 103 3.10 -2.35 -16.07
N ILE A 104 4.34 -2.83 -16.11
CA ILE A 104 5.52 -2.15 -15.53
C ILE A 104 6.30 -1.55 -16.69
N ARG A 105 6.40 -0.21 -16.73
CA ARG A 105 6.98 0.54 -17.85
C ARG A 105 8.34 1.15 -17.55
N GLY A 106 8.71 1.27 -16.28
CA GLY A 106 9.95 1.87 -15.81
C GLY A 106 10.59 1.04 -14.72
N GLN A 107 11.87 1.33 -14.47
CA GLN A 107 12.61 0.73 -13.37
C GLN A 107 12.43 1.57 -12.11
N VAL A 108 12.43 0.89 -10.97
CA VAL A 108 12.45 1.51 -9.64
C VAL A 108 13.67 0.99 -8.91
N ARG A 109 14.48 1.89 -8.36
CA ARG A 109 15.82 1.61 -7.83
C ARG A 109 16.02 2.28 -6.46
N PRO A 110 17.03 1.85 -5.69
CA PRO A 110 17.40 2.54 -4.47
C PRO A 110 17.61 4.05 -4.67
N GLY A 111 17.02 4.84 -3.77
CA GLY A 111 16.99 6.30 -3.85
C GLY A 111 15.67 6.86 -4.38
N ASP A 112 14.88 6.06 -5.09
CA ASP A 112 13.59 6.49 -5.61
C ASP A 112 12.53 6.63 -4.51
N LYS A 113 11.60 7.56 -4.73
CA LYS A 113 10.33 7.66 -4.01
C LYS A 113 9.24 7.10 -4.91
N LEU A 114 8.80 5.88 -4.65
CA LEU A 114 7.70 5.24 -5.36
C LEU A 114 6.37 5.85 -4.90
N GLU A 115 5.90 6.86 -5.62
CA GLU A 115 4.60 7.51 -5.39
C GLU A 115 3.49 6.65 -5.99
N MET A 116 2.42 6.44 -5.21
CA MET A 116 1.32 5.54 -5.55
C MET A 116 -0.02 6.20 -5.28
N GLU A 117 -0.96 5.97 -6.18
CA GLU A 117 -2.36 6.36 -6.02
C GLU A 117 -3.25 5.16 -6.33
N VAL A 118 -4.23 4.90 -5.47
CA VAL A 118 -5.23 3.85 -5.68
C VAL A 118 -6.62 4.44 -5.53
N VAL A 119 -7.48 4.16 -6.51
CA VAL A 119 -8.90 4.52 -6.53
C VAL A 119 -9.72 3.23 -6.46
N ILE A 120 -10.65 3.16 -5.51
CA ILE A 120 -11.59 2.05 -5.33
C ILE A 120 -12.82 2.32 -6.20
N ASP A 121 -12.93 1.61 -7.32
CA ASP A 121 -14.04 1.78 -8.26
C ASP A 121 -15.34 1.15 -7.75
N ARG A 122 -15.22 0.08 -6.98
CA ARG A 122 -16.37 -0.69 -6.50
C ARG A 122 -16.04 -1.40 -5.20
N LEU A 123 -16.95 -1.29 -4.24
CA LEU A 123 -16.93 -2.04 -3.00
C LEU A 123 -18.32 -2.66 -2.79
N ARG A 124 -18.39 -3.98 -2.65
CA ARG A 124 -19.63 -4.73 -2.35
C ARG A 124 -19.36 -5.73 -1.23
N GLY A 125 -19.92 -5.46 -0.05
CA GLY A 125 -19.60 -6.24 1.15
C GLY A 125 -18.10 -6.19 1.40
N SER A 126 -17.46 -7.36 1.51
CA SER A 126 -16.01 -7.48 1.71
C SER A 126 -15.17 -7.50 0.42
N MET A 127 -15.80 -7.40 -0.76
CA MET A 127 -15.10 -7.46 -2.05
C MET A 127 -14.93 -6.07 -2.66
N GLY A 128 -13.69 -5.64 -2.82
CA GLY A 128 -13.30 -4.40 -3.47
C GLY A 128 -12.63 -4.63 -4.83
N ARG A 129 -12.80 -3.69 -5.76
CA ARG A 129 -11.99 -3.56 -6.98
C ARG A 129 -11.52 -2.12 -7.05
N GLY A 130 -10.23 -1.94 -7.36
CA GLY A 130 -9.64 -0.63 -7.57
C GLY A 130 -8.64 -0.63 -8.71
N ARG A 131 -8.23 0.57 -9.10
CA ARG A 131 -7.17 0.82 -10.07
C ARG A 131 -6.06 1.61 -9.38
N GLY A 132 -4.82 1.22 -9.66
CA GLY A 132 -3.64 1.83 -9.07
C GLY A 132 -2.67 2.31 -10.15
N VAL A 133 -1.97 3.39 -9.86
CA VAL A 133 -0.81 3.85 -10.63
C VAL A 133 0.35 4.11 -9.68
N ALA A 134 1.57 3.82 -10.15
CA ALA A 134 2.80 4.10 -9.43
C ALA A 134 3.81 4.79 -10.34
N LYS A 135 4.59 5.73 -9.79
CA LYS A 135 5.62 6.49 -10.49
C LYS A 135 6.80 6.81 -9.56
N VAL A 136 7.94 7.13 -10.16
CA VAL A 136 9.15 7.64 -9.49
C VAL A 136 9.55 8.97 -10.12
#